data_AF-A0A9R1XQ14-F1
#
_entry.id   AF-A0A9R1XQ14-F1
#
_cell.length_a   1.000
_cell.length_b   1.000
_cell.length_c   1.000
_cell.angle_alpha   90.00
_cell.angle_beta   90.00
_cell.angle_gamma   90.00
#
_symmetry.space_group_name_H-M   'P 1'
#
loop_
_entity.id
_entity.type
_entity.pdbx_description
1 polymer ?
#
loop_
_entity_poly.entity_id
_entity_poly.type
_entity_poly.pdbx_seq_one_letter_code
_entity_poly.pdbx_strand_id
1 'polypeptide(L)'
;MPSVHEPSSLAFFLQVGISVFVTGGIGGVHRNGENTLDISSDLTELGRTPICVVSAGVKSILDIPKTLEYLETQGVCVAAYKTDDFPAFYSEKSGCKFLAAIKEANRRLDLRTGILIGIPIPKQHSVTGNVIDSAIQTALREARMLVLNKVIDIALVKNNAVLGAQIAASLAQIQDNDQQKDKGSKSEANDS
;
A
#
# COMPACT_ATOMS: atom_id res chain seq x y z
N MET A 1 -6.94 8.98 -31.88
CA MET A 1 -5.72 9.63 -31.37
C MET A 1 -5.29 8.87 -30.12
N PRO A 2 -4.01 8.46 -29.97
CA PRO A 2 -3.58 7.92 -28.69
C PRO A 2 -3.67 9.04 -27.65
N SER A 3 -4.44 8.84 -26.58
CA SER A 3 -4.46 9.76 -25.45
C SER A 3 -3.05 9.82 -24.87
N VAL A 4 -2.51 11.03 -24.75
CA VAL A 4 -1.34 11.31 -23.92
C VAL A 4 -1.77 11.10 -22.47
N HIS A 5 -1.75 9.85 -22.01
CA HIS A 5 -1.83 9.55 -20.58
C HIS A 5 -0.47 9.93 -19.98
N GLU A 6 -0.41 11.11 -19.35
CA GLU A 6 0.64 11.40 -18.37
C GLU A 6 0.74 10.21 -17.41
N PRO A 7 1.92 9.59 -17.24
CA PRO A 7 2.07 8.45 -16.35
C PRO A 7 1.73 8.89 -14.93
N SER A 8 0.92 8.09 -14.23
CA SER A 8 0.69 8.29 -12.80
C SER A 8 2.02 8.26 -12.04
N SER A 9 2.07 8.86 -10.84
CA SER A 9 3.31 8.90 -10.06
C SER A 9 3.91 7.51 -9.81
N LEU A 10 3.07 6.49 -9.60
CA LEU A 10 3.53 5.11 -9.42
C LEU A 10 4.16 4.53 -10.70
N ALA A 11 3.54 4.77 -11.86
CA ALA A 11 4.08 4.33 -13.14
C ALA A 11 5.42 5.02 -13.46
N PHE A 12 5.52 6.33 -13.17
CA PHE A 12 6.76 7.08 -13.31
C PHE A 12 7.87 6.52 -12.39
N PHE A 13 7.55 6.20 -11.14
CA PHE A 13 8.51 5.60 -10.20
C PHE A 13 9.13 4.31 -10.74
N LEU A 14 8.32 3.41 -11.29
CA LEU A 14 8.84 2.19 -11.91
C LEU A 14 9.73 2.49 -13.13
N GLN A 15 9.36 3.47 -13.97
CA GLN A 15 10.15 3.87 -15.13
C GLN A 15 11.56 4.36 -14.74
N VAL A 16 11.68 5.01 -13.57
CA VAL A 16 12.98 5.47 -13.04
C VAL A 16 13.65 4.44 -12.11
N GLY A 17 13.15 3.20 -12.07
CA GLY A 17 13.76 2.09 -11.32
C GLY A 17 13.39 2.01 -9.84
N ILE A 18 12.38 2.77 -9.37
CA ILE A 18 11.89 2.74 -8.00
C ILE A 18 10.80 1.68 -7.88
N SER A 19 11.09 0.56 -7.22
CA SER A 19 10.18 -0.57 -7.02
C SER A 19 9.42 -0.53 -5.68
N VAL A 20 9.80 0.36 -4.77
CA VAL A 20 9.18 0.54 -3.45
C VAL A 20 8.84 2.01 -3.24
N PHE A 21 7.58 2.30 -2.96
CA PHE A 21 7.07 3.63 -2.64
C PHE A 21 6.52 3.65 -1.21
N VAL A 22 6.87 4.69 -0.45
CA VAL A 22 6.45 4.85 0.95
C VAL A 22 5.60 6.10 1.09
N THR A 23 4.45 5.98 1.76
CA THR A 23 3.57 7.10 2.05
C THR A 23 2.99 7.00 3.46
N GLY A 24 2.34 8.06 3.95
CA GLY A 24 1.61 8.01 5.21
C GLY A 24 0.43 7.05 5.13
N GLY A 25 -0.44 7.23 4.13
CA GLY A 25 -1.66 6.44 3.93
C GLY A 25 -2.15 6.62 2.50
N ILE A 26 -2.66 5.57 1.88
CA ILE A 26 -3.15 5.63 0.50
C ILE A 26 -4.52 6.30 0.42
N GLY A 27 -4.93 6.73 -0.78
CA GLY A 27 -6.34 6.98 -1.08
C GLY A 27 -7.19 5.70 -1.01
N GLY A 28 -8.47 5.81 -1.34
CA GLY A 28 -9.40 4.69 -1.24
C GLY A 28 -10.80 5.04 -1.73
N VAL A 29 -11.73 4.14 -1.45
CA VAL A 29 -13.17 4.39 -1.66
C VAL A 29 -13.64 5.34 -0.57
N HIS A 30 -14.26 6.44 -0.96
CA HIS A 30 -14.84 7.36 0.01
C HIS A 30 -16.07 6.75 0.66
N ARG A 31 -16.45 7.24 1.85
CA ARG A 31 -17.68 6.80 2.50
C ARG A 31 -18.88 7.19 1.64
N ASN A 32 -19.84 6.29 1.48
CA ASN A 32 -20.95 6.39 0.52
C ASN A 32 -20.49 6.33 -0.96
N GLY A 33 -19.26 5.87 -1.23
CA GLY A 33 -18.69 5.73 -2.56
C GLY A 33 -19.48 4.82 -3.50
N GLU A 34 -20.28 3.90 -2.97
CA GLU A 34 -21.22 3.07 -3.74
C GLU A 34 -22.29 3.90 -4.47
N ASN A 35 -22.62 5.07 -3.95
CA ASN A 35 -23.62 5.98 -4.52
C ASN A 35 -22.97 7.14 -5.28
N THR A 36 -21.83 7.64 -4.79
CA THR A 36 -21.15 8.81 -5.37
C THR A 36 -20.11 8.45 -6.42
N LEU A 37 -19.64 7.20 -6.44
CA LEU A 37 -18.49 6.74 -7.22
C LEU A 37 -17.20 7.55 -6.97
N ASP A 38 -17.10 8.16 -5.78
CA ASP A 38 -15.90 8.87 -5.33
C ASP A 38 -14.83 7.87 -4.86
N ILE A 39 -14.03 7.43 -5.83
CA ILE A 39 -13.00 6.39 -5.67
C ILE A 39 -11.66 6.97 -6.11
N SER A 40 -10.66 6.88 -5.23
CA SER A 40 -9.31 7.34 -5.54
C SER A 40 -8.69 6.57 -6.71
N SER A 41 -8.06 7.30 -7.62
CA SER A 41 -7.26 6.73 -8.71
C SER A 41 -6.10 5.85 -8.21
N ASP A 42 -5.62 6.06 -6.98
CA ASP A 42 -4.56 5.24 -6.35
C ASP A 42 -4.84 3.74 -6.45
N LEU A 43 -6.12 3.33 -6.31
CA LEU A 43 -6.50 1.91 -6.31
C LEU A 43 -6.37 1.28 -7.69
N THR A 44 -6.83 1.99 -8.72
CA THR A 44 -6.72 1.54 -10.12
C THR A 44 -5.26 1.54 -10.58
N GLU A 45 -4.46 2.51 -10.13
CA GLU A 45 -3.03 2.56 -10.43
C GLU A 45 -2.26 1.41 -9.78
N LEU A 46 -2.57 1.07 -8.53
CA LEU A 46 -2.06 -0.14 -7.87
C LEU A 46 -2.44 -1.41 -8.64
N GLY A 47 -3.64 -1.47 -9.23
CA GLY A 47 -4.06 -2.60 -10.08
C GLY A 47 -3.27 -2.76 -11.38
N ARG A 48 -2.52 -1.73 -11.82
CA ARG A 48 -1.83 -1.72 -13.12
C ARG A 48 -0.33 -1.60 -13.02
N THR A 49 0.18 -1.30 -11.83
CA THR A 49 1.58 -0.92 -11.62
C THR A 49 2.22 -1.89 -10.65
N PRO A 50 3.21 -2.71 -11.08
CA PRO A 50 3.88 -3.69 -10.23
C PRO A 50 4.89 -3.03 -9.28
N ILE A 51 4.39 -2.19 -8.38
CA ILE A 51 5.16 -1.47 -7.36
C ILE A 51 4.71 -1.90 -5.97
N CYS A 52 5.65 -1.95 -5.01
CA CYS A 52 5.34 -2.19 -3.61
C CYS A 52 5.08 -0.85 -2.91
N VAL A 53 3.87 -0.64 -2.43
CA VAL A 53 3.48 0.54 -1.64
C VAL A 53 3.42 0.19 -0.17
N VAL A 54 4.13 0.96 0.65
CA VAL A 54 4.19 0.82 2.10
C VAL A 54 3.51 2.02 2.74
N SER A 55 2.51 1.78 3.59
CA SER A 55 1.72 2.84 4.22
C SER A 55 1.15 2.41 5.56
N ALA A 56 0.55 3.34 6.30
CA ALA A 56 -0.22 3.03 7.50
C ALA A 56 -1.65 2.56 7.19
N GLY A 57 -1.85 2.00 6.00
CA GLY A 57 -3.15 1.60 5.48
C GLY A 57 -3.85 2.73 4.73
N VAL A 58 -5.18 2.72 4.79
CA VAL A 58 -6.06 3.66 4.09
C VAL A 58 -6.37 4.83 5.03
N LYS A 59 -6.39 6.07 4.52
CA LYS A 59 -6.68 7.26 5.35
C LYS A 59 -8.02 7.11 6.10
N SER A 60 -8.05 7.47 7.39
CA SER A 60 -9.20 7.33 8.30
C SER A 60 -10.54 7.89 7.80
N ILE A 61 -10.51 8.87 6.89
CA ILE A 61 -11.72 9.48 6.33
C ILE A 61 -12.46 8.57 5.34
N LEU A 62 -11.83 7.51 4.87
CA LEU A 62 -12.30 6.65 3.80
C LEU A 62 -13.03 5.41 4.34
N ASP A 63 -13.59 4.63 3.42
CA ASP A 63 -14.25 3.34 3.69
C ASP A 63 -13.24 2.21 3.47
N ILE A 64 -12.63 1.71 4.57
CA ILE A 64 -11.58 0.70 4.52
C ILE A 64 -12.09 -0.63 3.96
N PRO A 65 -13.22 -1.20 4.44
CA PRO A 65 -13.78 -2.42 3.85
C PRO A 65 -13.96 -2.32 2.33
N LYS A 66 -14.62 -1.27 1.84
CA LYS A 66 -14.83 -1.10 0.39
C LYS A 66 -13.54 -0.89 -0.38
N THR A 67 -12.56 -0.23 0.23
CA THR A 67 -11.23 -0.06 -0.37
C THR A 67 -10.53 -1.40 -0.54
N LEU A 68 -10.59 -2.28 0.46
CA LEU A 68 -9.99 -3.62 0.38
C LEU A 68 -10.69 -4.49 -0.68
N GLU A 69 -12.03 -4.48 -0.74
CA GLU A 69 -12.80 -5.16 -1.79
C GLU A 69 -12.46 -4.66 -3.20
N TYR A 70 -12.28 -3.35 -3.35
CA TYR A 70 -11.86 -2.77 -4.63
C TYR A 70 -10.45 -3.23 -5.01
N LEU A 71 -9.51 -3.23 -4.06
CA LEU A 71 -8.14 -3.70 -4.29
C LEU A 71 -8.08 -5.18 -4.64
N GLU A 72 -8.90 -6.02 -4.00
CA GLU A 72 -9.07 -7.43 -4.37
C GLU A 72 -9.58 -7.57 -5.80
N THR A 73 -10.59 -6.77 -6.17
CA THR A 73 -11.12 -6.73 -7.56
C THR A 73 -10.05 -6.32 -8.58
N GLN A 74 -9.14 -5.42 -8.20
CA GLN A 74 -8.00 -5.01 -9.03
C GLN A 74 -6.84 -6.03 -9.03
N GLY A 75 -6.96 -7.14 -8.30
CA GLY A 75 -5.89 -8.13 -8.17
C GLY A 75 -4.66 -7.62 -7.41
N VAL A 76 -4.83 -6.58 -6.58
CA VAL A 76 -3.75 -6.02 -5.76
C VAL A 76 -3.55 -6.91 -4.54
N CYS A 77 -2.31 -7.33 -4.32
CA CYS A 77 -1.98 -8.05 -3.10
C CYS A 77 -1.92 -7.07 -1.93
N VAL A 78 -2.75 -7.29 -0.92
CA VAL A 78 -2.72 -6.52 0.32
C VAL A 78 -2.13 -7.38 1.44
N ALA A 79 -1.34 -6.78 2.34
CA ALA A 79 -0.81 -7.46 3.52
C ALA A 79 -0.71 -6.49 4.70
N ALA A 80 -0.84 -7.00 5.92
CA ALA A 80 -0.64 -6.24 7.16
C ALA A 80 0.64 -6.71 7.87
N TYR A 81 1.48 -5.79 8.33
CA TYR A 81 2.76 -6.11 8.95
C TYR A 81 2.59 -6.42 10.43
N LYS A 82 2.93 -7.66 10.83
CA LYS A 82 2.92 -8.15 12.23
C LYS A 82 1.55 -8.06 12.92
N THR A 83 0.46 -8.06 12.16
CA THR A 83 -0.91 -8.09 12.66
C THR A 83 -1.82 -8.80 11.66
N ASP A 84 -2.92 -9.35 12.16
CA ASP A 84 -4.01 -9.93 11.39
C ASP A 84 -5.11 -8.91 11.04
N ASP A 85 -4.96 -7.64 11.44
CA ASP A 85 -5.93 -6.57 11.20
C ASP A 85 -5.29 -5.49 10.34
N PHE A 86 -5.99 -5.06 9.29
CA PHE A 86 -5.47 -4.02 8.41
C PHE A 86 -5.48 -2.66 9.13
N PRO A 87 -4.39 -1.86 9.11
CA PRO A 87 -4.34 -0.61 9.85
C PRO A 87 -5.23 0.48 9.24
N ALA A 88 -5.74 1.36 10.10
CA ALA A 88 -6.65 2.46 9.77
C ALA A 88 -5.97 3.83 9.94
N PHE A 89 -4.78 4.00 9.36
CA PHE A 89 -3.98 5.23 9.39
C PHE A 89 -3.61 5.69 10.81
N TYR A 90 -4.50 6.39 11.52
CA TYR A 90 -4.29 6.78 12.91
C TYR A 90 -4.59 5.67 13.92
N SER A 91 -5.31 4.63 13.53
CA SER A 91 -5.61 3.50 14.41
C SER A 91 -4.81 2.26 14.00
N GLU A 92 -4.30 1.52 15.00
CA GLU A 92 -3.58 0.26 14.78
C GLU A 92 -4.44 -0.79 14.06
N LYS A 93 -5.76 -0.72 14.23
CA LYS A 93 -6.73 -1.69 13.74
C LYS A 93 -7.89 -0.98 13.06
N SER A 94 -8.34 -1.52 11.94
CA SER A 94 -9.57 -1.13 11.25
C SER A 94 -10.75 -2.04 11.61
N GLY A 95 -10.48 -3.23 12.15
CA GLY A 95 -11.46 -4.31 12.29
C GLY A 95 -11.58 -5.19 11.04
N CYS A 96 -10.86 -4.87 9.97
CA CYS A 96 -10.80 -5.68 8.76
C CYS A 96 -9.70 -6.73 8.93
N LYS A 97 -10.09 -7.96 9.25
CA LYS A 97 -9.12 -9.06 9.35
C LYS A 97 -8.55 -9.42 7.99
N PHE A 98 -7.24 -9.49 7.90
CA PHE A 98 -6.53 -9.87 6.69
C PHE A 98 -5.59 -11.03 6.98
N LEU A 99 -5.85 -12.18 6.34
CA LEU A 99 -4.86 -13.25 6.26
C LEU A 99 -3.93 -12.88 5.12
N ALA A 100 -2.72 -12.42 5.45
CA ALA A 100 -1.71 -12.14 4.45
C ALA A 100 -1.52 -13.37 3.55
N ALA A 101 -2.02 -13.28 2.32
CA ALA A 101 -1.43 -14.04 1.25
C ALA A 101 -0.26 -13.19 0.74
N ILE A 102 0.87 -13.85 0.46
CA ILE A 102 1.83 -13.44 -0.56
C ILE A 102 3.08 -12.67 -0.09
N LYS A 103 4.18 -13.43 -0.13
CA LYS A 103 5.39 -13.00 -0.85
C LYS A 103 5.67 -13.91 -2.06
N GLU A 104 5.32 -15.20 -1.94
CA GLU A 104 5.65 -16.20 -2.96
C GLU A 104 4.66 -16.25 -4.15
N ALA A 105 3.37 -15.97 -3.94
CA ALA A 105 2.38 -16.12 -5.01
C ALA A 105 2.47 -15.03 -6.09
N ASN A 106 2.70 -13.76 -5.75
CA ASN A 106 2.81 -12.68 -6.76
C ASN A 106 3.96 -12.92 -7.74
N ARG A 107 5.12 -13.33 -7.22
CA ARG A 107 6.32 -13.54 -8.05
C ARG A 107 6.20 -14.81 -8.90
N ARG A 108 5.59 -15.87 -8.37
CA ARG A 108 5.37 -17.12 -9.13
C ARG A 108 4.26 -17.01 -10.18
N LEU A 109 3.36 -16.04 -10.05
CA LEU A 109 2.19 -15.89 -10.93
C LEU A 109 2.34 -14.80 -12.03
N ASP A 110 3.53 -14.19 -12.20
CA ASP A 110 3.77 -13.03 -13.10
C ASP A 110 2.73 -11.92 -12.93
N LEU A 111 2.24 -11.70 -11.69
CA LEU A 111 1.20 -10.72 -11.45
C LEU A 111 1.77 -9.31 -11.67
N ARG A 112 1.23 -8.63 -12.69
CA ARG A 112 1.60 -7.25 -13.12
C ARG A 112 0.97 -6.16 -12.23
N THR A 113 0.42 -6.55 -11.09
CA THR A 113 -0.28 -5.67 -10.15
C THR A 113 0.63 -5.29 -8.98
N GLY A 114 0.25 -4.25 -8.26
CA GLY A 114 0.97 -3.73 -7.12
C GLY A 114 0.80 -4.58 -5.86
N ILE A 115 1.60 -4.25 -4.85
CA ILE A 115 1.50 -4.79 -3.50
C ILE A 115 1.26 -3.63 -2.54
N LEU A 116 0.29 -3.74 -1.65
CA LEU A 116 0.06 -2.82 -0.56
C LEU A 116 0.42 -3.48 0.77
N ILE A 117 1.39 -2.91 1.48
CA ILE A 117 1.76 -3.34 2.84
C ILE A 117 1.30 -2.27 3.83
N GLY A 118 0.29 -2.62 4.63
CA GLY A 118 -0.20 -1.83 5.75
C GLY A 118 0.65 -2.05 7.00
N ILE A 119 1.16 -0.97 7.58
CA ILE A 119 1.96 -0.97 8.81
C ILE A 119 1.18 -0.24 9.91
N PRO A 120 0.85 -0.90 11.03
CA PRO A 120 0.22 -0.22 12.15
C PRO A 120 1.05 0.96 12.66
N ILE A 121 0.36 2.04 13.05
CA ILE A 121 0.98 3.13 13.81
C ILE A 121 1.67 2.56 15.06
N PRO A 122 2.84 3.08 15.49
CA PRO A 122 3.49 2.57 16.69
C PRO A 122 2.58 2.72 17.92
N LYS A 123 2.55 1.68 18.78
CA LYS A 123 1.68 1.62 19.98
C LYS A 123 1.71 2.88 20.85
N GLN A 124 2.87 3.50 21.00
CA GLN A 124 3.03 4.74 21.79
C GLN A 124 2.24 5.94 21.25
N HIS A 125 1.89 5.94 19.96
CA HIS A 125 1.09 6.97 19.29
C HIS A 125 -0.37 6.55 19.06
N SER A 126 -0.70 5.27 19.31
CA SER A 126 -2.02 4.68 19.07
C SER A 126 -3.13 5.30 19.90
N VAL A 127 -2.86 5.69 21.15
CA VAL A 127 -3.87 6.35 22.01
C VAL A 127 -4.29 7.69 21.40
N THR A 128 -3.32 8.54 21.06
CA THR A 128 -3.56 9.81 20.37
C THR A 128 -4.23 9.59 19.02
N GLY A 129 -3.79 8.57 18.30
CA GLY A 129 -4.36 8.16 17.02
C GLY A 129 -5.84 7.78 17.11
N ASN A 130 -6.25 7.00 18.11
CA ASN A 130 -7.66 6.63 18.33
C ASN A 130 -8.53 7.83 18.71
N VAL A 131 -7.98 8.82 19.44
CA VAL A 131 -8.68 10.08 19.72
C VAL A 131 -8.92 10.86 18.43
N ILE A 132 -7.90 10.95 17.57
CA ILE A 132 -8.02 11.60 16.26
C ILE A 132 -9.03 10.85 15.38
N ASP A 133 -8.95 9.52 15.31
CA ASP A 133 -9.88 8.72 14.51
C ASP A 133 -11.32 8.92 15.01
N SER A 134 -11.57 8.83 16.31
CA SER A 134 -12.89 9.11 16.89
C SER A 134 -13.42 10.52 16.57
N ALA A 135 -12.54 11.53 16.62
CA ALA A 135 -12.89 12.90 16.22
C ALA A 135 -13.23 12.98 14.72
N ILE A 136 -12.49 12.28 13.86
CA ILE A 136 -12.80 12.15 12.43
C ILE A 136 -14.14 11.44 12.23
N GLN A 137 -14.39 10.33 12.91
CA GLN A 137 -15.67 9.60 12.83
C GLN A 137 -16.84 10.49 13.23
N THR A 138 -16.66 11.31 14.26
CA THR A 138 -17.68 12.26 14.75
C THR A 138 -17.89 13.37 13.73
N ALA A 139 -16.81 13.99 13.25
CA ALA A 139 -16.86 15.01 12.22
C ALA A 139 -17.48 14.51 10.92
N LEU A 140 -17.26 13.26 10.52
CA LEU A 140 -17.89 12.66 9.33
C LEU A 140 -19.38 12.38 9.52
N ARG A 141 -19.83 12.13 10.76
CA ARG A 141 -21.27 12.02 11.07
C ARG A 141 -21.95 13.39 11.06
N GLU A 142 -21.25 14.41 11.55
CA GLU A 142 -21.77 15.77 11.70
C GLU A 142 -21.66 16.59 10.41
N ALA A 143 -20.63 16.38 9.60
CA ALA A 143 -20.35 17.12 8.38
C ALA A 143 -20.77 16.35 7.13
N ARG A 144 -21.42 17.04 6.19
CA ARG A 144 -21.68 16.57 4.82
C ARG A 144 -20.48 16.75 3.87
N MET A 145 -19.26 16.54 4.36
CA MET A 145 -17.93 16.83 3.76
C MET A 145 -17.23 17.99 4.47
N LEU A 146 -16.23 17.66 5.28
CA LEU A 146 -15.14 18.56 5.63
C LEU A 146 -13.82 17.79 5.49
N VAL A 147 -12.93 18.32 4.66
CA VAL A 147 -11.56 17.80 4.47
C VAL A 147 -10.71 18.27 5.65
N LEU A 148 -10.60 17.43 6.68
CA LEU A 148 -9.67 17.64 7.79
C LEU A 148 -8.27 17.19 7.38
N ASN A 149 -7.57 18.05 6.65
CA ASN A 149 -6.13 17.94 6.43
C ASN A 149 -5.41 18.91 7.36
N LYS A 150 -4.84 18.41 8.46
CA LYS A 150 -3.58 18.88 9.10
C LYS A 150 -3.44 18.27 10.49
N VAL A 151 -2.77 17.11 10.58
CA VAL A 151 -1.60 16.82 11.42
C VAL A 151 -1.10 15.46 10.93
N ILE A 152 -0.19 15.42 9.95
CA ILE A 152 0.49 14.16 9.64
C ILE A 152 1.44 13.90 10.82
N ASP A 153 1.18 12.85 11.59
CA ASP A 153 2.09 12.42 12.65
C ASP A 153 3.42 12.00 12.01
N ILE A 154 4.49 12.76 12.28
CA ILE A 154 5.82 12.48 11.73
C ILE A 154 6.34 11.10 12.16
N ALA A 155 5.86 10.56 13.29
CA ALA A 155 6.20 9.22 13.73
C ALA A 155 5.67 8.14 12.78
N LEU A 156 4.48 8.34 12.21
CA LEU A 156 3.88 7.45 11.23
C LEU A 156 4.73 7.36 9.97
N VAL A 157 5.09 8.52 9.40
CA VAL A 157 5.90 8.60 8.18
C VAL A 157 7.28 8.01 8.40
N LYS A 158 7.90 8.26 9.56
CA LYS A 158 9.20 7.66 9.94
C LYS A 158 9.11 6.13 10.03
N ASN A 159 8.07 5.60 10.66
CA ASN A 159 7.88 4.16 10.79
C ASN A 159 7.74 3.48 9.42
N ASN A 160 6.93 4.07 8.53
CA ASN A 160 6.75 3.57 7.17
C ASN A 160 8.07 3.64 6.38
N ALA A 161 8.85 4.71 6.52
CA ALA A 161 10.12 4.89 5.83
C ALA A 161 11.17 3.84 6.24
N VAL A 162 11.29 3.56 7.54
CA VAL A 162 12.23 2.54 8.05
C VAL A 162 11.90 1.17 7.47
N LEU A 163 10.62 0.77 7.50
CA LEU A 163 10.20 -0.52 6.96
C LEU A 163 10.30 -0.58 5.44
N GLY A 164 9.93 0.50 4.74
CA GLY A 164 10.08 0.59 3.29
C GLY A 164 11.53 0.41 2.85
N ALA A 165 12.48 1.03 3.56
CA ALA A 165 13.90 0.85 3.30
C ALA A 165 14.37 -0.60 3.53
N GLN A 166 13.88 -1.26 4.60
CA GLN A 166 14.19 -2.67 4.87
C GLN A 166 13.64 -3.62 3.78
N ILE A 167 12.43 -3.34 3.29
CA ILE A 167 11.81 -4.09 2.18
C ILE A 167 12.63 -3.90 0.91
N ALA A 168 13.00 -2.66 0.58
CA ALA A 168 13.81 -2.35 -0.60
C ALA A 168 15.19 -3.05 -0.55
N ALA A 169 15.89 -2.97 0.59
CA ALA A 169 17.17 -3.65 0.78
C ALA A 169 17.05 -5.18 0.62
N SER A 170 15.98 -5.77 1.17
CA SER A 170 15.71 -7.20 1.05
C SER A 170 15.41 -7.60 -0.40
N LEU A 171 14.66 -6.77 -1.15
CA LEU A 171 14.35 -7.01 -2.56
C LEU A 171 15.62 -6.95 -3.43
N ALA A 172 16.50 -5.99 -3.19
CA ALA A 172 17.78 -5.88 -3.90
C ALA A 172 18.66 -7.12 -3.70
N GLN A 173 18.79 -7.60 -2.46
CA GLN A 173 19.56 -8.84 -2.17
C GLN A 173 18.99 -10.06 -2.88
N ILE A 174 17.66 -10.18 -2.98
CA ILE A 174 17.02 -11.29 -3.70
C ILE A 174 17.30 -11.20 -5.21
N GLN A 175 17.25 -9.99 -5.78
CA GLN A 175 17.56 -9.76 -7.19
C GLN A 175 19.01 -10.11 -7.52
N ASP A 176 19.97 -9.70 -6.68
CA ASP A 176 21.38 -10.03 -6.83
C ASP A 176 21.62 -11.55 -6.81
N ASN A 177 20.98 -12.25 -5.86
CA ASN A 177 21.08 -13.70 -5.72
C ASN A 177 20.50 -14.44 -6.94
N ASP A 178 19.38 -13.98 -7.49
CA ASP A 178 18.77 -14.59 -8.68
C ASP A 178 19.62 -14.37 -9.94
N GLN A 179 20.16 -13.16 -10.13
CA GLN A 179 21.09 -12.89 -11.24
C GLN A 179 22.36 -13.73 -11.15
N GLN A 180 22.84 -14.04 -9.95
CA GLN A 180 24.02 -14.87 -9.75
C GLN A 180 23.74 -16.35 -10.08
N LYS A 181 22.54 -16.86 -9.75
CA LYS A 181 22.09 -18.21 -10.13
C LYS A 181 21.92 -18.37 -11.64
N ASP A 182 21.35 -17.36 -12.31
CA ASP A 182 21.18 -17.38 -13.78
C ASP A 182 22.51 -17.31 -14.54
N LYS A 183 23.54 -16.69 -13.96
CA LYS A 183 24.90 -16.67 -14.53
C LYS A 183 25.63 -18.00 -14.34
N GLY A 184 25.52 -18.63 -13.16
CA GLY A 184 26.15 -19.93 -12.88
C GLY A 184 25.57 -21.07 -13.72
N SER A 185 24.25 -21.07 -13.92
CA SER A 185 23.57 -22.07 -14.76
C SER A 185 23.90 -21.93 -16.26
N LYS A 186 24.24 -20.72 -16.74
CA LYS A 186 24.72 -20.50 -18.12
C LYS A 186 26.19 -20.85 -18.32
N SER A 187 27.04 -20.78 -17.30
CA SER A 187 28.45 -21.20 -17.42
C SER A 187 28.61 -22.72 -17.46
N GLU A 188 27.79 -23.46 -16.71
CA GLU A 188 27.82 -24.94 -16.73
C GLU A 188 27.30 -25.53 -18.06
N ALA A 189 26.40 -24.82 -18.76
CA ALA A 189 25.87 -25.25 -20.06
C ALA A 189 26.81 -25.01 -21.25
N ASN A 190 27.90 -24.23 -21.09
CA ASN A 190 28.87 -23.93 -22.14
C ASN A 190 30.17 -24.76 -22.05
N ASP A 191 30.30 -25.59 -21.01
CA ASP A 191 31.44 -26.49 -20.78
C ASP A 191 31.09 -27.98 -21.04
N SER A 192 29.94 -28.23 -21.70
CA SER A 192 29.44 -29.56 -22.12
C SER A 192 29.33 -29.65 -23.64
#